data_AF-A0A8H7WNS6-F1
#
_entry.id   AF-A0A8H7WNS6-F1
#
_cell.length_a   1.000
_cell.length_b   1.000
_cell.length_c   1.000
_cell.angle_alpha   90.00
_cell.angle_beta   90.00
_cell.angle_gamma   90.00
#
_symmetry.space_group_name_H-M   'P 1'
#
loop_
_entity.id
_entity.type
_entity.pdbx_description
1 polymer ?
#
loop_
_entity_poly.entity_id
_entity_poly.type
_entity_poly.pdbx_seq_one_letter_code
_entity_poly.pdbx_strand_id
1 'polypeptide(L)'
;MMDFNWEPEFSIMDQKSIPEARKILRNSLYLTFNAPEVDDYHRGIFLTHPPAVADASHRFSGTLLHASYAAPAKAPNGAPSTWFLEERPVSDVSSSTKLVLLFRIGTLDPNSELGSIEEQCNKIRSVLDDVPLGRMQRESQLGPLAEGEGNPVLDGYDCVIWTIDAMNALARAKIISMAKLDCRDGAHVMAKAREKAGPPDAKSMVGVDFGGLTVIN
;
A
#
# COMPACT_ATOMS: atom_id res chain seq x y z
N MET A 1 32.50 -31.17 16.89
CA MET A 1 31.62 -30.00 17.07
C MET A 1 31.60 -29.33 15.71
N MET A 2 30.54 -29.54 14.92
CA MET A 2 30.43 -29.02 13.55
C MET A 2 29.69 -27.69 13.61
N ASP A 3 30.39 -26.61 13.29
CA ASP A 3 29.81 -25.30 13.12
C ASP A 3 29.04 -25.27 11.79
N PHE A 4 27.72 -25.26 11.87
CA PHE A 4 26.85 -24.96 10.74
C PHE A 4 26.86 -23.45 10.54
N ASN A 5 27.74 -22.96 9.67
CA ASN A 5 27.74 -21.59 9.19
C ASN A 5 26.53 -21.40 8.26
N TRP A 6 25.37 -21.05 8.83
CA TRP A 6 24.21 -20.56 8.08
C TRP A 6 24.45 -19.10 7.67
N GLU A 7 25.37 -18.87 6.73
CA GLU A 7 25.26 -17.68 5.91
C GLU A 7 24.22 -17.99 4.83
N PRO A 8 23.08 -17.29 4.76
CA PRO A 8 22.23 -17.39 3.60
C PRO A 8 23.08 -16.91 2.41
N GLU A 9 23.29 -17.80 1.45
CA GLU A 9 23.86 -17.44 0.15
C GLU A 9 23.08 -16.22 -0.35
N PHE A 10 23.71 -15.05 -0.30
CA PHE A 10 23.27 -13.89 -1.06
C PHE A 10 23.42 -14.29 -2.52
N SER A 11 22.38 -14.95 -3.04
CA SER A 11 22.14 -15.02 -4.45
C SER A 11 22.09 -13.57 -4.90
N ILE A 12 23.19 -13.13 -5.51
CA ILE A 12 23.22 -11.96 -6.37
C ILE A 12 22.34 -12.34 -7.54
N MET A 13 21.03 -12.29 -7.31
CA MET A 13 20.04 -12.48 -8.35
C MET A 13 20.26 -11.34 -9.32
N ASP A 14 20.63 -11.75 -10.54
CA ASP A 14 20.84 -10.89 -11.68
C ASP A 14 19.65 -9.93 -11.80
N GLN A 15 19.89 -8.68 -11.37
CA GLN A 15 18.93 -7.59 -11.45
C GLN A 15 18.66 -7.32 -12.93
N LYS A 16 17.76 -8.08 -13.53
CA LYS A 16 16.88 -7.52 -14.56
C LYS A 16 15.96 -6.52 -13.87
N SER A 17 16.55 -5.43 -13.36
CA SER A 17 15.82 -4.30 -12.81
C SER A 17 14.89 -3.85 -13.92
N ILE A 18 13.59 -4.00 -13.72
CA ILE A 18 12.59 -3.34 -14.58
C ILE A 18 13.03 -1.88 -14.64
N PRO A 19 13.39 -1.30 -15.80
CA PRO A 19 13.94 0.07 -15.87
C PRO A 19 13.08 1.08 -15.11
N GLU A 20 11.77 0.84 -15.09
CA GLU A 20 10.80 1.59 -14.32
C GLU A 20 11.04 1.58 -12.81
N ALA A 21 11.41 0.44 -12.21
CA ALA A 21 11.65 0.32 -10.78
C ALA A 21 12.72 1.32 -10.29
N ARG A 22 13.68 1.70 -11.15
CA ARG A 22 14.71 2.70 -10.82
C ARG A 22 14.14 4.08 -10.48
N LYS A 23 12.90 4.38 -10.89
CA LYS A 23 12.18 5.61 -10.54
C LYS A 23 11.68 5.60 -9.09
N ILE A 24 11.66 4.46 -8.40
CA ILE A 24 11.24 4.39 -7.00
C ILE A 24 12.22 5.20 -6.15
N LEU A 25 11.68 6.22 -5.50
CA LEU A 25 12.35 7.09 -4.56
C LEU A 25 12.28 6.52 -3.16
N ARG A 26 13.39 6.63 -2.42
CA ARG A 26 13.46 6.35 -0.97
C ARG A 26 12.60 7.32 -0.18
N ASN A 27 12.38 7.00 1.10
CA ASN A 27 11.66 7.87 2.05
C ASN A 27 10.32 8.35 1.48
N SER A 28 9.62 7.52 0.72
CA SER A 28 8.42 7.92 -0.01
C SER A 28 7.27 6.97 0.28
N LEU A 29 6.06 7.53 0.27
CA LEU A 29 4.82 6.79 0.33
C LEU A 29 4.26 6.66 -1.08
N TYR A 30 3.82 5.47 -1.42
CA TYR A 30 3.16 5.14 -2.66
C TYR A 30 1.81 4.52 -2.39
N LEU A 31 0.83 4.88 -3.20
CA LEU A 31 -0.36 4.08 -3.42
C LEU A 31 -0.01 2.96 -4.41
N THR A 32 -0.35 1.73 -4.07
CA THR A 32 -0.12 0.55 -4.93
C THR A 32 -1.38 0.17 -5.68
N PHE A 33 -1.21 -0.33 -6.91
CA PHE A 33 -2.27 -1.05 -7.62
C PHE A 33 -1.72 -2.37 -8.12
N ASN A 34 -2.36 -3.46 -7.73
CA ASN A 34 -2.13 -4.77 -8.31
C ASN A 34 -3.15 -5.04 -9.42
N ALA A 35 -2.76 -5.84 -10.40
CA ALA A 35 -3.62 -6.36 -11.44
C ALA A 35 -4.87 -7.01 -10.79
N PRO A 36 -6.06 -6.76 -11.36
CA PRO A 36 -7.31 -7.28 -10.81
C PRO A 36 -7.39 -8.79 -10.98
N GLU A 37 -7.96 -9.46 -9.98
CA GLU A 37 -8.28 -10.90 -10.03
C GLU A 37 -9.77 -11.16 -10.24
N VAL A 38 -10.60 -10.20 -9.85
CA VAL A 38 -12.06 -10.31 -9.87
C VAL A 38 -12.69 -9.05 -10.48
N ASP A 39 -12.89 -8.01 -9.69
CA ASP A 39 -13.70 -6.86 -10.07
C ASP A 39 -13.05 -5.51 -9.84
N ASP A 40 -11.87 -5.48 -9.21
CA ASP A 40 -11.12 -4.26 -8.99
C ASP A 40 -9.61 -4.51 -8.78
N TYR A 41 -8.81 -3.45 -8.90
CA TYR A 41 -7.38 -3.45 -8.65
C TYR A 41 -7.13 -3.42 -7.15
N HIS A 42 -6.43 -4.40 -6.60
CA HIS A 42 -6.10 -4.39 -5.17
C HIS A 42 -5.10 -3.28 -4.85
N ARG A 43 -5.30 -2.57 -3.74
CA ARG A 43 -4.48 -1.42 -3.33
C ARG A 43 -4.05 -1.48 -1.88
N GLY A 44 -2.96 -0.79 -1.60
CA GLY A 44 -2.46 -0.50 -0.26
C GLY A 44 -1.52 0.70 -0.28
N ILE A 45 -0.97 1.01 0.89
CA ILE A 45 0.03 2.05 1.08
C ILE A 45 1.39 1.39 1.24
N PHE A 46 2.31 1.67 0.33
CA PHE A 46 3.68 1.20 0.41
C PHE A 46 4.60 2.32 0.87
N LEU A 47 5.28 2.10 2.00
CA LEU A 47 6.29 2.99 2.55
C LEU A 47 7.67 2.38 2.29
N THR A 48 8.47 3.03 1.45
CA THR A 48 9.87 2.60 1.26
C THR A 48 10.63 2.77 2.56
N HIS A 49 11.49 1.81 2.92
CA HIS A 49 12.22 1.89 4.18
C HIS A 49 13.12 3.14 4.24
N PRO A 50 13.28 3.73 5.45
CA PRO A 50 14.35 4.68 5.69
C PRO A 50 15.70 4.06 5.34
N PRO A 51 16.68 4.82 4.84
CA PRO A 51 18.00 4.27 4.58
C PRO A 51 18.65 3.91 5.93
N ALA A 52 18.53 2.66 6.37
CA ALA A 52 19.39 2.12 7.42
C ALA A 52 20.85 2.05 6.92
N VAL A 53 21.05 2.03 5.60
CA VAL A 53 22.34 1.94 4.93
C VAL A 53 22.32 2.78 3.65
N ALA A 54 23.46 3.36 3.27
CA ALA A 54 23.61 4.16 2.06
C ALA A 54 23.35 3.38 0.74
N ASP A 55 23.20 2.06 0.81
CA ASP A 55 23.12 1.17 -0.36
C ASP A 55 21.86 1.38 -1.21
N ALA A 56 22.07 1.64 -2.50
CA ALA A 56 21.06 1.85 -3.53
C ALA A 56 20.08 0.67 -3.66
N SER A 57 20.49 -0.54 -3.25
CA SER A 57 19.68 -1.77 -3.26
C SER A 57 18.39 -1.67 -2.42
N HIS A 58 18.39 -0.90 -1.33
CA HIS A 58 17.24 -0.79 -0.42
C HIS A 58 16.12 0.15 -0.90
N ARG A 59 16.24 0.77 -2.08
CA ARG A 59 15.16 1.64 -2.59
C ARG A 59 13.89 0.87 -2.97
N PHE A 60 14.01 -0.44 -3.16
CA PHE A 60 12.91 -1.33 -3.54
C PHE A 60 12.24 -2.00 -2.34
N SER A 61 12.85 -1.90 -1.14
CA SER A 61 12.32 -2.49 0.07
C SER A 61 11.45 -1.50 0.84
N GLY A 62 10.53 -2.03 1.63
CA GLY A 62 9.62 -1.22 2.40
C GLY A 62 8.62 -2.03 3.20
N THR A 63 7.58 -1.34 3.63
CA THR A 63 6.44 -1.92 4.32
C THR A 63 5.19 -1.63 3.51
N LEU A 64 4.45 -2.68 3.17
CA LEU A 64 3.12 -2.57 2.59
C LEU A 64 2.08 -2.65 3.71
N LEU A 65 1.19 -1.67 3.76
CA LEU A 65 0.04 -1.62 4.65
C LEU A 65 -1.25 -1.71 3.84
N HIS A 66 -2.13 -2.65 4.17
CA HIS A 66 -3.43 -2.77 3.53
C HIS A 66 -4.48 -3.41 4.44
N ALA A 67 -5.75 -3.10 4.18
CA ALA A 67 -6.85 -3.83 4.78
C ALA A 67 -6.91 -5.26 4.19
N SER A 68 -6.99 -6.24 5.07
CA SER A 68 -7.11 -7.66 4.74
C SER A 68 -8.32 -8.27 5.42
N TYR A 69 -8.94 -9.22 4.74
CA TYR A 69 -10.11 -9.95 5.22
C TYR A 69 -9.78 -11.45 5.24
N ALA A 70 -9.57 -11.99 6.43
CA ALA A 70 -9.26 -13.41 6.60
C ALA A 70 -9.74 -13.92 7.96
N ALA A 71 -9.82 -15.24 8.10
CA ALA A 71 -9.98 -15.87 9.40
C ALA A 71 -8.77 -15.53 10.30
N PRO A 72 -8.96 -15.22 11.60
CA PRO A 72 -7.85 -14.91 12.47
C PRO A 72 -6.87 -16.08 12.56
N ALA A 73 -5.56 -15.81 12.44
CA ALA A 73 -4.52 -16.83 12.30
C ALA A 73 -4.43 -17.86 13.44
N LYS A 74 -5.03 -17.59 14.60
CA LYS A 74 -5.08 -18.48 15.77
C LYS A 74 -6.50 -18.88 16.17
N ALA A 75 -7.49 -18.65 15.31
CA ALA A 75 -8.86 -18.99 15.62
C ALA A 75 -9.15 -20.48 15.38
N PRO A 76 -10.10 -21.09 16.12
CA PRO A 76 -10.56 -22.44 15.83
C PRO A 76 -11.09 -22.57 14.40
N ASN A 77 -11.00 -23.77 13.84
CA ASN A 77 -11.49 -24.06 12.48
C ASN A 77 -12.95 -23.59 12.32
N GLY A 78 -13.21 -22.79 11.28
CA GLY A 78 -14.53 -22.26 10.98
C GLY A 78 -14.84 -20.90 11.62
N ALA A 79 -13.88 -20.25 12.28
CA ALA A 79 -14.07 -18.87 12.72
C ALA A 79 -14.36 -17.93 11.54
N PRO A 80 -15.30 -16.98 11.70
CA PRO A 80 -15.63 -16.03 10.64
C PRO A 80 -14.40 -15.18 10.31
N SER A 81 -14.32 -14.77 9.04
CA SER A 81 -13.30 -13.80 8.62
C SER A 81 -13.62 -12.44 9.22
N THR A 82 -12.58 -11.66 9.48
CA THR A 82 -12.69 -10.30 10.01
C THR A 82 -11.71 -9.39 9.30
N TRP A 83 -12.03 -8.10 9.23
CA TRP A 83 -11.12 -7.10 8.69
C TRP A 83 -10.02 -6.76 9.69
N PHE A 84 -8.78 -6.70 9.21
CA PHE A 84 -7.61 -6.28 10.00
C PHE A 84 -6.62 -5.50 9.13
N LEU A 85 -5.76 -4.71 9.77
CA LEU A 85 -4.64 -4.05 9.11
C LEU A 85 -3.50 -5.06 8.96
N GLU A 86 -3.14 -5.38 7.73
CA GLU A 86 -1.96 -6.18 7.44
C GLU A 86 -0.76 -5.24 7.21
N GLU A 87 0.27 -5.36 8.05
CA GLU A 87 1.58 -4.76 7.84
C GLU A 87 2.56 -5.84 7.36
N ARG A 88 2.95 -5.76 6.08
CA ARG A 88 3.81 -6.75 5.45
C ARG A 88 5.16 -6.14 5.04
N PRO A 89 6.30 -6.64 5.56
CA PRO A 89 7.60 -6.25 5.06
C PRO A 89 7.79 -6.78 3.63
N VAL A 90 8.35 -5.93 2.77
CA VAL A 90 8.64 -6.24 1.37
C VAL A 90 10.13 -6.01 1.15
N SER A 91 10.85 -7.07 0.79
CA SER A 91 12.30 -7.00 0.50
C SER A 91 12.56 -6.35 -0.85
N ASP A 92 11.74 -6.62 -1.86
CA ASP A 92 11.81 -6.01 -3.19
C ASP A 92 10.41 -5.92 -3.82
N VAL A 93 9.88 -4.70 -3.88
CA VAL A 93 8.55 -4.44 -4.44
C VAL A 93 8.52 -4.62 -5.96
N SER A 94 9.66 -4.50 -6.64
CA SER A 94 9.77 -4.64 -8.10
C SER A 94 9.68 -6.10 -8.57
N SER A 95 9.87 -7.05 -7.65
CA SER A 95 9.72 -8.48 -7.91
C SER A 95 8.25 -8.94 -8.01
N SER A 96 7.31 -8.09 -7.60
CA SER A 96 5.88 -8.43 -7.63
C SER A 96 5.36 -8.52 -9.06
N THR A 97 4.96 -9.71 -9.49
CA THR A 97 4.38 -9.95 -10.81
C THR A 97 2.98 -9.38 -10.98
N LYS A 98 2.29 -9.08 -9.87
CA LYS A 98 0.94 -8.50 -9.89
C LYS A 98 0.95 -6.99 -9.77
N LEU A 99 2.05 -6.35 -9.38
CA LEU A 99 2.06 -4.90 -9.15
C LEU A 99 2.15 -4.15 -10.48
N VAL A 100 1.12 -3.36 -10.79
CA VAL A 100 1.02 -2.61 -12.05
C VAL A 100 1.37 -1.14 -11.88
N LEU A 101 1.12 -0.54 -10.71
CA LEU A 101 1.38 0.87 -10.47
C LEU A 101 1.89 1.13 -9.04
N LEU A 102 2.92 1.98 -8.95
CA LEU A 102 3.26 2.75 -7.77
C LEU A 102 3.03 4.23 -8.05
N PHE A 103 2.08 4.83 -7.36
CA PHE A 103 1.75 6.26 -7.47
C PHE A 103 2.19 6.98 -6.20
N ARG A 104 3.20 7.84 -6.30
CA ARG A 104 3.74 8.56 -5.14
C ARG A 104 2.72 9.55 -4.58
N ILE A 105 2.47 9.46 -3.29
CA ILE A 105 1.55 10.33 -2.55
C ILE A 105 2.25 11.23 -1.53
N GLY A 106 3.52 10.94 -1.21
CA GLY A 106 4.29 11.75 -0.27
C GLY A 106 5.75 11.37 -0.21
N THR A 107 6.54 12.26 0.39
CA THR A 107 7.95 12.03 0.73
C THR A 107 8.23 12.56 2.11
N LEU A 108 8.94 11.76 2.88
CA LEU A 108 9.42 12.07 4.21
C LEU A 108 10.63 12.99 4.10
N ASP A 109 10.59 14.06 4.88
CA ASP A 109 11.62 15.09 4.89
C ASP A 109 12.39 15.01 6.21
N PRO A 110 13.72 14.77 6.20
CA PRO A 110 14.49 14.71 7.44
C PRO A 110 14.48 16.05 8.22
N ASN A 111 14.09 17.15 7.58
CA ASN A 111 13.97 18.48 8.20
C ASN A 111 12.50 18.86 8.50
N SER A 112 11.58 17.89 8.44
CA SER A 112 10.16 18.12 8.73
C SER A 112 9.93 18.53 10.19
N GLU A 113 8.96 19.40 10.42
CA GLU A 113 8.43 19.70 11.76
C GLU A 113 7.79 18.47 12.43
N LEU A 114 7.51 17.41 11.66
CA LEU A 114 6.99 16.13 12.16
C LEU A 114 8.06 15.25 12.84
N GLY A 115 9.32 15.67 12.83
CA GLY A 115 10.45 14.95 13.41
C GLY A 115 11.31 14.24 12.35
N SER A 116 12.22 13.39 12.84
CA SER A 116 13.09 12.53 12.04
C SER A 116 12.29 11.61 11.09
N ILE A 117 12.98 11.01 10.12
CA ILE A 117 12.36 10.03 9.20
C ILE A 117 11.76 8.85 9.97
N GLU A 118 12.42 8.38 11.03
CA GLU A 118 11.92 7.29 11.86
C GLU A 118 10.64 7.67 12.62
N GLU A 119 10.61 8.86 13.22
CA GLU A 119 9.42 9.39 13.88
C GLU A 119 8.26 9.57 12.90
N GLN A 120 8.53 10.05 11.68
CA GLN A 120 7.53 10.12 10.61
C GLN A 120 7.00 8.73 10.22
N CYS A 121 7.86 7.72 10.06
CA CYS A 121 7.45 6.35 9.80
C CYS A 121 6.56 5.78 10.93
N ASN A 122 6.93 6.01 12.18
CA ASN A 122 6.14 5.57 13.34
C ASN A 122 4.79 6.29 13.39
N LYS A 123 4.77 7.59 13.08
CA LYS A 123 3.54 8.37 12.97
C LYS A 123 2.64 7.86 11.84
N ILE A 124 3.20 7.48 10.70
CA ILE A 124 2.46 6.87 9.60
C ILE A 124 1.78 5.58 10.05
N ARG A 125 2.54 4.68 10.68
CA ARG A 125 1.97 3.42 11.19
C ARG A 125 0.84 3.68 12.17
N SER A 126 1.04 4.57 13.14
CA SER A 126 0.00 4.93 14.11
C SER A 126 -1.25 5.52 13.43
N VAL A 127 -1.08 6.44 12.48
CA VAL A 127 -2.22 7.02 11.74
C VAL A 127 -2.98 5.98 10.95
N LEU A 128 -2.29 5.01 10.35
CA LEU A 128 -2.90 3.94 9.56
C LEU A 128 -3.58 2.87 10.43
N ASP A 129 -3.03 2.59 11.61
CA ASP A 129 -3.62 1.69 12.62
C ASP A 129 -4.95 2.24 13.17
N ASP A 130 -5.07 3.57 13.28
CA ASP A 130 -6.29 4.24 13.72
C ASP A 130 -7.40 4.32 12.65
N VAL A 131 -7.13 3.92 11.40
CA VAL A 131 -8.15 3.93 10.34
C VAL A 131 -9.13 2.77 10.58
N PRO A 132 -10.44 3.04 10.70
CA PRO A 132 -11.41 2.00 11.04
C PRO A 132 -11.47 0.92 9.95
N LEU A 133 -11.67 -0.32 10.39
CA LEU A 133 -11.70 -1.50 9.54
C LEU A 133 -13.05 -2.19 9.62
N GLY A 134 -13.58 -2.54 8.45
CA GLY A 134 -14.93 -3.08 8.34
C GLY A 134 -16.00 -1.99 8.40
N ARG A 135 -17.15 -2.31 7.79
CA ARG A 135 -18.25 -1.35 7.58
C ARG A 135 -18.75 -0.76 8.89
N MET A 136 -19.09 -1.59 9.87
CA MET A 136 -19.69 -1.14 11.14
C MET A 136 -18.78 -0.14 11.87
N GLN A 137 -17.50 -0.45 12.01
CA GLN A 137 -16.55 0.44 12.68
C GLN A 137 -16.36 1.74 11.90
N ARG A 138 -16.22 1.65 10.58
CA ARG A 138 -16.10 2.83 9.71
C ARG A 138 -17.32 3.73 9.84
N GLU A 139 -18.52 3.18 9.72
CA GLU A 139 -19.75 3.97 9.74
C GLU A 139 -19.97 4.66 11.09
N SER A 140 -19.57 4.03 12.20
CA SER A 140 -19.64 4.65 13.53
C SER A 140 -18.69 5.85 13.72
N GLN A 141 -17.56 5.89 13.00
CA GLN A 141 -16.51 6.91 13.21
C GLN A 141 -16.49 7.97 12.11
N LEU A 142 -16.72 7.57 10.86
CA LEU A 142 -16.58 8.41 9.67
C LEU A 142 -17.91 8.68 8.96
N GLY A 143 -19.02 8.07 9.44
CA GLY A 143 -20.35 8.21 8.85
C GLY A 143 -20.68 7.13 7.82
N PRO A 144 -21.91 7.10 7.28
CA PRO A 144 -22.36 6.04 6.38
C PRO A 144 -21.59 5.99 5.06
N LEU A 145 -21.49 4.80 4.45
CA LEU A 145 -21.06 4.66 3.06
C LEU A 145 -22.15 5.16 2.11
N ALA A 146 -21.75 5.65 0.93
CA ALA A 146 -22.71 6.05 -0.09
C ALA A 146 -23.42 4.83 -0.69
N GLU A 147 -24.57 5.05 -1.32
CA GLU A 147 -25.29 3.99 -2.03
C GLU A 147 -24.40 3.41 -3.15
N GLY A 148 -24.25 2.08 -3.16
CA GLY A 148 -23.41 1.36 -4.12
C GLY A 148 -21.93 1.23 -3.72
N GLU A 149 -21.49 1.79 -2.58
CA GLU A 149 -20.15 1.56 -2.04
C GLU A 149 -20.07 0.28 -1.19
N GLY A 150 -18.91 -0.39 -1.27
CA GLY A 150 -18.58 -1.59 -0.52
C GLY A 150 -18.94 -2.89 -1.24
N ASN A 151 -18.40 -4.01 -0.74
CA ASN A 151 -18.60 -5.32 -1.34
C ASN A 151 -19.53 -6.19 -0.47
N PRO A 152 -20.72 -6.60 -0.95
CA PRO A 152 -21.65 -7.44 -0.18
C PRO A 152 -21.07 -8.79 0.27
N VAL A 153 -20.05 -9.30 -0.42
CA VAL A 153 -19.36 -10.56 -0.09
C VAL A 153 -18.34 -10.37 1.04
N LEU A 154 -17.93 -9.13 1.30
CA LEU A 154 -16.92 -8.77 2.30
C LEU A 154 -17.52 -7.86 3.40
N ASP A 155 -18.72 -8.21 3.86
CA ASP A 155 -19.49 -7.49 4.89
C ASP A 155 -19.79 -6.02 4.55
N GLY A 156 -19.98 -5.73 3.26
CA GLY A 156 -20.28 -4.39 2.75
C GLY A 156 -19.10 -3.42 2.89
N TYR A 157 -17.88 -3.93 2.95
CA TYR A 157 -16.63 -3.18 3.05
C TYR A 157 -15.62 -3.68 2.00
N ASP A 158 -14.55 -2.95 1.74
CA ASP A 158 -13.46 -3.40 0.89
C ASP A 158 -12.17 -2.61 1.15
N CYS A 159 -11.07 -3.03 0.52
CA CYS A 159 -9.78 -2.37 0.64
C CYS A 159 -9.70 -1.00 -0.04
N VAL A 160 -10.59 -0.65 -1.00
CA VAL A 160 -10.65 0.70 -1.57
C VAL A 160 -11.10 1.69 -0.52
N ILE A 161 -12.17 1.34 0.19
CA ILE A 161 -12.77 2.22 1.20
C ILE A 161 -11.71 2.55 2.26
N TRP A 162 -11.06 1.51 2.80
CA TRP A 162 -9.98 1.70 3.77
C TRP A 162 -8.85 2.56 3.20
N THR A 163 -8.43 2.34 1.96
CA THR A 163 -7.32 3.09 1.36
C THR A 163 -7.66 4.57 1.16
N ILE A 164 -8.90 4.89 0.79
CA ILE A 164 -9.39 6.26 0.71
C ILE A 164 -9.38 6.92 2.10
N ASP A 165 -9.93 6.25 3.10
CA ASP A 165 -9.98 6.74 4.48
C ASP A 165 -8.56 6.92 5.07
N ALA A 166 -7.63 6.02 4.74
CA ALA A 166 -6.22 6.10 5.08
C ALA A 166 -5.53 7.33 4.46
N MET A 167 -5.75 7.61 3.17
CA MET A 167 -5.21 8.82 2.55
C MET A 167 -5.76 10.09 3.19
N ASN A 168 -7.05 10.12 3.51
CA ASN A 168 -7.66 11.23 4.23
C ASN A 168 -7.05 11.40 5.63
N ALA A 169 -6.80 10.31 6.35
CA ALA A 169 -6.16 10.32 7.67
C ALA A 169 -4.72 10.85 7.60
N LEU A 170 -3.93 10.37 6.63
CA LEU A 170 -2.56 10.85 6.39
C LEU A 170 -2.53 12.35 6.06
N ALA A 171 -3.48 12.84 5.28
CA ALA A 171 -3.60 14.26 4.97
C ALA A 171 -3.97 15.11 6.19
N ARG A 172 -4.92 14.66 7.02
CA ARG A 172 -5.26 15.33 8.29
C ARG A 172 -4.07 15.38 9.24
N ALA A 173 -3.25 14.33 9.27
CA ALA A 173 -2.00 14.27 10.04
C ALA A 173 -0.84 15.10 9.44
N LYS A 174 -1.07 15.79 8.31
CA LYS A 174 -0.10 16.58 7.54
C LYS A 174 1.09 15.78 7.00
N ILE A 175 0.94 14.46 6.87
CA ILE A 175 1.98 13.57 6.32
C ILE A 175 2.00 13.68 4.80
N ILE A 176 0.82 13.75 4.17
CA ILE A 176 0.67 14.00 2.74
C ILE A 176 -0.07 15.33 2.52
N SER A 177 0.07 15.90 1.32
CA SER A 177 -0.60 17.15 0.95
C SER A 177 -1.47 16.94 -0.27
N MET A 178 -2.80 16.97 -0.08
CA MET A 178 -3.77 16.86 -1.17
C MET A 178 -3.59 17.99 -2.21
N ALA A 179 -3.26 19.21 -1.76
CA ALA A 179 -2.97 20.33 -2.64
C ALA A 179 -1.74 20.09 -3.54
N LYS A 180 -0.65 19.50 -3.01
CA LYS A 180 0.52 19.13 -3.82
C LYS A 180 0.21 18.03 -4.83
N LEU A 181 -0.78 17.18 -4.55
CA LEU A 181 -1.28 16.15 -5.46
C LEU A 181 -2.34 16.68 -6.45
N ASP A 182 -2.72 17.96 -6.34
CA ASP A 182 -3.83 18.55 -7.09
C ASP A 182 -5.10 17.70 -6.95
N CYS A 183 -5.47 17.42 -5.70
CA CYS A 183 -6.61 16.61 -5.29
C CYS A 183 -7.33 17.27 -4.10
N ARG A 184 -8.61 16.98 -3.93
CA ARG A 184 -9.42 17.53 -2.82
C ARG A 184 -9.44 16.60 -1.61
N ASP A 185 -9.39 15.30 -1.85
CA ASP A 185 -9.53 14.22 -0.86
C ASP A 185 -8.89 12.93 -1.39
N GLY A 186 -8.88 11.89 -0.57
CA GLY A 186 -8.37 10.57 -0.91
C GLY A 186 -9.12 9.91 -2.08
N ALA A 187 -10.41 10.18 -2.26
CA ALA A 187 -11.18 9.63 -3.38
C ALA A 187 -10.69 10.20 -4.72
N HIS A 188 -10.39 11.50 -4.79
CA HIS A 188 -9.76 12.10 -5.96
C HIS A 188 -8.37 11.55 -6.25
N VAL A 189 -7.54 11.33 -5.21
CA VAL A 189 -6.22 10.70 -5.39
C VAL A 189 -6.39 9.28 -5.95
N MET A 190 -7.33 8.50 -5.40
CA MET A 190 -7.63 7.15 -5.86
C MET A 190 -8.06 7.15 -7.32
N ALA A 191 -9.02 7.99 -7.70
CA ALA A 191 -9.50 8.11 -9.08
C ALA A 191 -8.37 8.50 -10.04
N LYS A 192 -7.59 9.52 -9.69
CA LYS A 192 -6.45 10.01 -10.48
C LYS A 192 -5.38 8.94 -10.69
N ALA A 193 -5.06 8.16 -9.65
CA ALA A 193 -4.10 7.07 -9.74
C ALA A 193 -4.67 5.87 -10.52
N ARG A 194 -5.96 5.56 -10.33
CA ARG A 194 -6.65 4.46 -11.01
C ARG A 194 -6.68 4.62 -12.53
N GLU A 195 -6.86 5.86 -13.02
CA GLU A 195 -6.76 6.20 -14.45
C GLU A 195 -5.38 5.89 -15.05
N LYS A 196 -4.32 5.92 -14.22
CA LYS A 196 -2.96 5.58 -14.64
C LYS A 196 -2.66 4.08 -14.54
N ALA A 197 -3.38 3.35 -13.69
CA ALA A 197 -3.19 1.92 -13.49
C ALA A 197 -3.76 1.05 -14.62
N GLY A 198 -4.80 1.53 -15.32
CA GLY A 198 -5.41 0.81 -16.43
C GLY A 198 -6.84 1.27 -16.73
N PRO A 199 -7.57 0.59 -17.62
CA PRO A 199 -8.92 0.99 -18.03
C PRO A 199 -9.92 0.91 -16.86
N PRO A 200 -11.05 1.66 -16.91
CA PRO A 200 -12.05 1.67 -15.83
C PRO A 200 -12.67 0.32 -15.52
N ASP A 201 -12.93 -0.50 -16.55
CA ASP A 201 -13.41 -1.86 -16.38
C ASP A 201 -12.26 -2.78 -15.94
N ALA A 202 -12.12 -2.99 -14.64
CA ALA A 202 -11.08 -3.87 -14.11
C ALA A 202 -11.31 -5.34 -14.49
N LYS A 203 -12.56 -5.77 -14.70
CA LYS A 203 -12.90 -7.16 -15.06
C LYS A 203 -12.31 -7.54 -16.41
N SER A 204 -12.27 -6.60 -17.35
CA SER A 204 -11.66 -6.82 -18.66
C SER A 204 -10.14 -7.01 -18.59
N MET A 205 -9.52 -6.75 -17.44
CA MET A 205 -8.08 -6.84 -17.24
C MET A 205 -7.64 -8.05 -16.41
N VAL A 206 -8.58 -8.91 -16.00
CA VAL A 206 -8.26 -10.14 -15.28
C VAL A 206 -7.46 -11.08 -16.20
N GLY A 207 -6.26 -11.46 -15.75
CA GLY A 207 -5.35 -12.34 -16.51
C GLY A 207 -4.61 -11.65 -17.67
N VAL A 208 -4.79 -10.35 -17.87
CA VAL A 208 -4.06 -9.56 -18.87
C VAL A 208 -2.66 -9.24 -18.36
N ASP A 209 -1.67 -9.31 -19.24
CA ASP A 209 -0.32 -8.82 -18.96
C ASP A 209 -0.29 -7.29 -19.12
N PHE A 210 0.06 -6.60 -18.03
CA PHE A 210 0.17 -5.14 -17.98
C PHE A 210 1.50 -4.62 -18.53
N GLY A 211 2.42 -5.51 -18.94
CA GLY A 211 3.75 -5.14 -19.44
C GLY A 211 4.73 -4.75 -18.33
N GLY A 212 4.36 -5.00 -17.08
CA GLY A 212 5.18 -4.75 -15.89
C GLY A 212 4.73 -3.55 -15.05
N LEU A 213 5.59 -3.19 -14.09
CA LEU A 213 5.38 -2.09 -13.14
C LEU A 213 5.50 -0.73 -13.86
N THR A 214 4.60 0.20 -13.53
CA THR A 214 4.67 1.64 -13.79
C THR A 214 4.95 2.42 -12.49
N VAL A 215 5.81 3.45 -12.50
CA VAL A 215 6.10 4.28 -11.33
C VAL A 215 5.88 5.76 -11.66
N ILE A 216 5.02 6.42 -10.88
CA ILE A 216 4.67 7.85 -11.03
C ILE A 216 5.07 8.58 -9.75
N ASN A 217 5.83 9.68 -9.88
CA ASN A 217 6.43 10.44 -8.78
C ASN A 217 5.90 11.86 -8.63
#